data_AF-A0A3B0RJ84-F1
#
_entry.id   AF-A0A3B0RJ84-F1
#
_cell.length_a   1.000
_cell.length_b   1.000
_cell.length_c   1.000
_cell.angle_alpha   90.00
_cell.angle_beta   90.00
_cell.angle_gamma   90.00
#
_symmetry.space_group_name_H-M   'P 1'
#
loop_
_entity.id
_entity.type
_entity.pdbx_description
1 polymer ?
#
loop_
_entity_poly.entity_id
_entity_poly.type
_entity_poly.pdbx_seq_one_letter_code
_entity_poly.pdbx_strand_id
1 'polypeptide(L)'
;MKVVTTNESGWTSGQGFGPLTLTMYRATRPVVEGDGLVTQGGRFPPNIRVGTVRNTATLKAGFQLVTEVDATADFGRLGLVKVIVGFSPLDVIEEPAGPQAPPITVPTQEPVGVEQ
;
A
#
# COMPACT_ATOMS: atom_id res chain seq x y z
N MET A 1 -2.66 5.03 1.82
CA MET A 1 -3.61 5.37 2.90
C MET A 1 -3.60 6.87 3.09
N LYS A 2 -4.74 7.45 3.51
CA LYS A 2 -4.92 8.89 3.66
C LYS A 2 -5.54 9.20 5.02
N VAL A 3 -4.95 10.14 5.75
CA VAL A 3 -5.52 10.70 6.98
C VAL A 3 -6.63 11.68 6.61
N VAL A 4 -7.82 11.56 7.22
CA VAL A 4 -9.03 12.30 6.81
C VAL A 4 -8.88 13.81 7.04
N THR A 5 -8.36 14.22 8.19
CA THR A 5 -8.25 15.63 8.60
C THR A 5 -7.13 16.36 7.87
N THR A 6 -6.01 15.68 7.62
CA THR A 6 -4.81 16.28 7.02
C THR A 6 -4.60 15.92 5.55
N ASN A 7 -5.39 15.01 4.97
CA ASN A 7 -5.15 14.45 3.63
C ASN A 7 -3.71 13.90 3.42
N GLU A 8 -2.95 13.74 4.50
CA GLU A 8 -1.58 13.27 4.44
C GLU A 8 -1.57 11.78 4.10
N SER A 9 -0.58 11.39 3.32
CA SER A 9 -0.51 10.04 2.74
C SER A 9 0.55 9.19 3.42
N GLY A 10 0.24 7.91 3.56
CA GLY A 10 1.15 6.91 4.12
C GLY A 10 0.74 5.50 3.76
N TRP A 11 1.33 4.53 4.42
CA TRP A 11 0.92 3.15 4.34
C TRP A 11 0.70 2.56 5.72
N THR A 12 -0.09 1.50 5.76
CA THR A 12 -0.35 0.72 6.97
C THR A 12 0.18 -0.68 6.82
N SER A 13 0.82 -1.18 7.87
CA SER A 13 1.16 -2.59 8.03
C SER A 13 0.60 -3.07 9.36
N GLY A 14 0.46 -4.39 9.52
CA GLY A 14 -0.02 -4.99 10.76
C GLY A 14 0.03 -6.51 10.64
N GLN A 15 0.03 -7.19 11.78
CA GLN A 15 0.04 -8.65 11.84
C GLN A 15 -0.86 -9.14 12.98
N GLY A 16 -1.64 -10.19 12.72
CA GLY A 16 -2.56 -10.77 13.69
C GLY A 16 -3.66 -9.80 14.11
N PHE A 17 -3.91 -9.71 15.42
CA PHE A 17 -5.00 -8.92 16.02
C PHE A 17 -4.51 -7.64 16.72
N GLY A 18 -3.25 -7.26 16.50
CA GLY A 18 -2.67 -6.05 17.07
C GLY A 18 -3.08 -4.78 16.32
N PRO A 19 -2.68 -3.59 16.83
CA PRO A 19 -2.90 -2.34 16.12
C PRO A 19 -2.16 -2.34 14.77
N LEU A 20 -2.67 -1.56 13.84
CA LEU A 20 -1.98 -1.28 12.58
C LEU A 20 -0.92 -0.20 12.83
N THR A 21 0.23 -0.32 12.18
CA THR A 21 1.26 0.72 12.16
C THR A 21 1.04 1.61 10.93
N LEU A 22 0.79 2.89 11.15
CA LEU A 22 0.80 3.93 10.11
C LEU A 22 2.19 4.52 9.97
N THR A 23 2.73 4.54 8.75
CA THR A 23 4.04 5.12 8.41
C THR A 23 3.91 6.14 7.30
N MET A 24 4.54 7.31 7.49
CA MET A 24 4.46 8.47 6.60
C MET A 24 5.83 9.15 6.46
N TYR A 25 6.39 9.19 5.25
CA TYR A 25 7.74 9.73 5.00
C TYR A 25 7.79 11.22 4.66
N ARG A 26 6.65 11.82 4.30
CA ARG A 26 6.56 13.21 3.84
C ARG A 26 5.41 13.98 4.49
N ALA A 27 5.01 13.57 5.69
CA ALA A 27 4.00 14.31 6.42
C ALA A 27 4.54 15.73 6.70
N THR A 28 3.72 16.73 6.41
CA THR A 28 3.98 18.15 6.72
C THR A 28 3.18 18.62 7.92
N ARG A 29 2.15 17.85 8.29
CA ARG A 29 1.27 18.08 9.42
C ARG A 29 1.33 16.95 10.44
N PRO A 30 1.10 17.24 11.72
CA PRO A 30 0.93 16.20 12.72
C PRO A 30 -0.29 15.35 12.40
N VAL A 31 -0.28 14.10 12.88
CA VAL A 31 -1.45 13.21 12.88
C VAL A 31 -1.91 13.09 14.32
N VAL A 32 -3.18 13.35 14.57
CA VAL A 32 -3.73 13.49 15.92
C VAL A 32 -4.52 12.24 16.29
N GLU A 33 -4.51 11.88 17.57
CA GLU A 33 -5.40 10.85 18.12
C GLU A 33 -6.86 11.10 17.72
N GLY A 34 -7.57 10.05 17.35
CA GLY A 34 -8.94 10.14 16.85
C GLY A 34 -9.05 10.44 15.35
N ASP A 35 -7.96 10.79 14.66
CA ASP A 35 -7.98 11.00 13.22
C ASP A 35 -8.41 9.73 12.48
N GLY A 36 -9.27 9.92 11.48
CA GLY A 36 -9.69 8.82 10.62
C GLY A 36 -8.66 8.46 9.57
N LEU A 37 -8.52 7.16 9.30
CA LEU A 37 -7.71 6.66 8.20
C LEU A 37 -8.59 5.98 7.13
N VAL A 38 -8.37 6.34 5.87
CA VAL A 38 -9.07 5.76 4.72
C VAL A 38 -8.10 5.30 3.63
N THR A 39 -8.58 4.42 2.74
CA THR A 39 -7.90 4.14 1.47
C THR A 39 -7.81 5.40 0.62
N GLN A 40 -6.66 5.61 -0.03
CA GLN A 40 -6.39 6.81 -0.82
C GLN A 40 -6.85 6.69 -2.29
N GLY A 41 -7.04 5.47 -2.79
CA GLY A 41 -7.13 5.19 -4.23
C GLY A 41 -5.94 4.34 -4.70
N GLY A 42 -5.84 4.12 -6.01
CA GLY A 42 -4.80 3.28 -6.62
C GLY A 42 -5.23 1.82 -6.71
N ARG A 43 -4.67 0.94 -5.87
CA ARG A 43 -5.04 -0.49 -5.85
C ARG A 43 -6.43 -0.76 -5.26
N PHE A 44 -6.89 0.11 -4.37
CA PHE A 44 -8.17 -0.02 -3.67
C PHE A 44 -9.04 1.18 -3.98
N PRO A 45 -10.38 1.04 -4.02
CA PRO A 45 -11.28 2.18 -4.09
C PRO A 45 -10.96 3.18 -2.97
N PRO A 46 -11.01 4.50 -3.24
CA PRO A 46 -10.78 5.51 -2.22
C PRO A 46 -11.91 5.51 -1.18
N ASN A 47 -11.63 6.10 -0.01
CA ASN A 47 -12.62 6.37 1.04
C ASN A 47 -13.21 5.14 1.75
N ILE A 48 -12.55 3.99 1.68
CA ILE A 48 -12.87 2.85 2.55
C ILE A 48 -12.20 3.11 3.91
N ARG A 49 -12.98 3.09 4.99
CA ARG A 49 -12.48 3.26 6.36
C ARG A 49 -11.56 2.11 6.75
N VAL A 50 -10.36 2.44 7.23
CA VAL A 50 -9.35 1.47 7.69
C VAL A 50 -9.27 1.43 9.21
N GLY A 51 -9.26 2.60 9.85
CA GLY A 51 -9.04 2.69 11.29
C GLY A 51 -9.11 4.11 11.83
N THR A 52 -8.74 4.22 13.10
CA THR A 52 -8.64 5.49 13.84
C THR A 52 -7.26 5.57 14.49
N VAL A 53 -6.61 6.71 14.38
CA VAL A 53 -5.28 6.93 14.98
C VAL A 53 -5.38 6.83 16.50
N ARG A 54 -4.53 5.98 17.08
CA ARG A 54 -4.50 5.70 18.52
C ARG A 54 -3.66 6.69 19.30
N ASN A 55 -2.53 7.12 18.75
CA ASN A 55 -1.61 8.03 19.42
C ASN A 55 -1.25 9.21 18.51
N THR A 56 -1.25 10.42 19.07
CA THR A 56 -0.78 11.61 18.35
C THR A 56 0.69 11.45 17.99
N ALA A 57 1.04 11.72 16.74
CA ALA A 57 2.42 11.72 16.26
C ALA A 57 2.75 13.00 15.51
N THR A 58 3.95 13.50 15.76
CA THR A 58 4.50 14.70 15.14
C THR A 58 5.80 14.34 14.44
N LEU A 59 6.18 15.08 13.40
CA LEU A 59 7.52 14.89 12.80
C LEU A 59 8.60 15.20 13.85
N LYS A 60 9.41 14.19 14.19
CA LYS A 60 10.71 14.41 14.82
C LYS A 60 11.77 14.36 13.72
N ALA A 61 12.45 15.49 13.51
CA ALA A 61 13.65 15.63 12.67
C ALA A 61 13.67 14.78 11.38
N GLY A 62 12.70 15.03 10.48
CA GLY A 62 12.94 14.97 9.03
C GLY A 62 12.79 13.65 8.27
N PHE A 63 12.50 12.51 8.89
CA PHE A 63 12.53 11.23 8.15
C PHE A 63 11.22 10.47 8.10
N GLN A 64 10.46 10.41 9.20
CA GLN A 64 9.27 9.56 9.24
C GLN A 64 8.36 9.94 10.41
N LEU A 65 7.06 9.95 10.17
CA LEU A 65 6.03 9.90 11.20
C LEU A 65 5.53 8.46 11.28
N VAL A 66 5.58 7.87 12.47
CA VAL A 66 5.10 6.52 12.76
C VAL A 66 4.13 6.60 13.93
N THR A 67 2.95 6.00 13.78
CA THR A 67 1.97 5.88 14.86
C THR A 67 1.15 4.61 14.73
N GLU A 68 0.41 4.30 15.78
CA GLU A 68 -0.54 3.18 15.83
C GLU A 68 -1.94 3.62 15.42
N VAL A 69 -2.67 2.69 14.80
CA VAL A 69 -4.03 2.85 14.32
C VAL A 69 -4.85 1.65 14.79
N ASP A 70 -5.94 1.91 15.48
CA ASP A 70 -6.92 0.89 15.81
C ASP A 70 -7.74 0.58 14.56
N ALA A 71 -7.69 -0.68 14.12
CA ALA A 71 -8.42 -1.14 12.95
C ALA A 71 -9.93 -1.02 13.17
N THR A 72 -10.67 -0.61 12.14
CA THR A 72 -12.15 -0.58 12.20
C THR A 72 -12.75 -1.98 12.21
N ALA A 73 -12.08 -2.96 11.59
CA ALA A 73 -12.51 -4.34 11.57
C ALA A 73 -11.81 -5.14 12.68
N ASP A 74 -12.57 -5.99 13.38
CA ASP A 74 -12.03 -7.04 14.24
C ASP A 74 -11.73 -8.28 13.39
N PHE A 75 -10.47 -8.42 12.97
CA PHE A 75 -10.02 -9.54 12.15
C PHE A 75 -10.04 -10.89 12.89
N GLY A 76 -10.21 -10.91 14.22
CA GLY A 76 -10.38 -12.14 15.00
C GLY A 76 -11.79 -12.70 14.96
N ARG A 77 -12.77 -11.91 14.50
CA ARG A 77 -14.19 -12.25 14.53
C ARG A 77 -14.90 -11.81 13.25
N LEU A 78 -14.46 -12.35 12.12
CA LEU A 78 -15.08 -12.08 10.83
C LEU A 78 -16.30 -13.00 10.61
N GLY A 79 -17.50 -12.41 10.53
CA GLY A 79 -18.72 -13.13 10.15
C GLY A 79 -19.07 -13.02 8.67
N LEU A 80 -18.79 -11.86 8.04
CA LEU A 80 -19.09 -11.57 6.64
C LEU A 80 -17.94 -10.76 6.05
N VAL A 81 -17.58 -11.07 4.79
CA VAL A 81 -16.57 -10.34 4.02
C VAL A 81 -17.15 -9.92 2.68
N LYS A 82 -16.97 -8.65 2.33
CA LYS A 82 -17.27 -8.14 0.98
C LYS A 82 -15.98 -7.97 0.20
N VAL A 83 -15.86 -8.67 -0.92
CA VAL A 83 -14.74 -8.51 -1.85
C VAL A 83 -15.12 -7.46 -2.89
N ILE A 84 -14.23 -6.48 -3.11
CA ILE A 84 -14.40 -5.46 -4.15
C ILE A 84 -13.44 -5.79 -5.28
N VAL A 85 -13.98 -6.01 -6.48
CA VAL A 85 -13.23 -6.35 -7.70
C VAL A 85 -13.52 -5.34 -8.81
N GLY A 86 -12.65 -5.29 -9.84
CA GLY A 86 -12.86 -4.44 -11.02
C GLY A 86 -12.72 -2.94 -10.76
N PHE A 87 -12.14 -2.53 -9.63
CA PHE A 87 -11.79 -1.13 -9.41
C PHE A 87 -10.58 -0.77 -10.27
N SER A 88 -10.75 0.22 -11.15
CA SER A 88 -9.66 0.89 -11.85
C SER A 88 -9.73 2.39 -11.54
N PRO A 89 -8.62 3.05 -11.15
CA PRO A 89 -8.61 4.50 -11.03
C PRO A 89 -8.85 5.12 -12.41
N LEU A 90 -9.75 6.10 -12.49
CA LEU A 90 -10.11 6.76 -13.75
C LEU A 90 -8.92 7.44 -14.45
N ASP A 91 -7.86 7.76 -13.71
CA ASP A 91 -6.70 8.53 -14.20
C ASP A 91 -5.48 7.64 -14.54
N VAL A 92 -5.60 6.31 -14.54
CA VAL A 92 -4.57 5.45 -15.12
C VAL A 92 -4.79 5.43 -16.62
N ILE A 93 -4.12 6.33 -17.33
CA ILE A 93 -3.87 6.14 -18.76
C ILE A 93 -3.00 4.89 -18.84
N GLU A 94 -3.57 3.75 -19.23
CA GLU A 94 -2.77 2.62 -19.68
C GLU A 94 -1.94 3.11 -20.87
N GLU A 95 -0.65 3.32 -20.66
CA GLU A 95 0.28 3.50 -21.75
C GLU A 95 0.20 2.21 -22.57
N PRO A 96 -0.18 2.27 -23.86
CA PRO A 96 -0.30 1.05 -24.66
C PRO A 96 1.02 0.33 -24.60
N ALA A 97 0.99 -0.97 -24.26
CA ALA A 97 2.18 -1.80 -24.29
C ALA A 97 2.82 -1.63 -25.67
N GLY A 98 3.97 -0.96 -25.72
CA GLY A 98 4.76 -0.84 -26.93
C GLY A 98 5.05 -2.25 -27.48
N PRO A 99 5.40 -2.37 -28.77
CA PRO A 99 5.66 -3.67 -29.38
C PRO A 99 6.62 -4.48 -28.50
N GLN A 100 6.18 -5.66 -28.04
CA GLN A 100 7.07 -6.57 -27.33
C GLN A 100 8.25 -6.89 -28.27
N ALA A 101 9.47 -6.56 -27.84
CA ALA A 101 10.65 -6.99 -28.58
C ALA A 101 10.63 -8.53 -28.65
N PRO A 102 10.94 -9.13 -29.82
CA PRO A 102 10.97 -10.58 -29.95
C PRO A 102 11.97 -11.16 -28.93
N PRO A 103 11.71 -12.37 -28.40
CA PRO A 103 12.60 -13.02 -27.46
C PRO A 103 14.00 -13.14 -28.07
N ILE A 104 15.03 -12.77 -27.30
CA ILE A 104 16.42 -12.94 -27.72
C ILE A 104 16.72 -14.45 -27.71
N THR A 105 16.86 -15.05 -28.88
CA THR A 105 17.38 -16.42 -29.01
C THR A 105 18.88 -16.39 -28.70
N VAL A 106 19.29 -16.86 -27.53
CA VAL A 106 20.70 -17.12 -27.24
C VAL A 106 21.10 -18.39 -28.01
N PRO A 107 22.09 -18.34 -28.92
CA PRO A 107 22.54 -19.54 -29.59
C PRO A 107 23.18 -20.49 -28.57
N THR A 108 22.62 -21.68 -28.44
CA THR A 108 23.22 -22.79 -27.69
C THR A 108 24.51 -23.19 -28.40
N GLN A 109 25.67 -23.02 -27.76
CA GLN A 109 26.90 -23.63 -28.25
C GLN A 109 26.83 -25.14 -27.99
N GLU A 110 26.93 -25.93 -29.06
CA GLU A 110 27.07 -27.39 -28.96
C GLU A 110 28.39 -27.72 -28.24
N PRO A 111 28.41 -28.71 -27.33
CA PRO A 111 29.65 -29.15 -26.71
C PRO A 111 30.56 -29.78 -27.76
N VAL A 112 31.78 -29.24 -27.88
CA VAL A 112 32.87 -29.80 -28.68
C VAL A 112 33.13 -31.24 -28.21
N GLY A 113 32.89 -32.20 -29.10
CA GLY A 113 33.22 -33.60 -28.86
C GLY A 113 34.72 -33.76 -28.64
N VAL A 114 35.09 -34.39 -27.53
CA VAL A 114 36.46 -34.85 -27.28
C VAL A 114 36.61 -36.19 -27.99
N GLU A 115 37.38 -36.23 -29.07
CA GLU A 115 37.81 -37.47 -29.72
C GLU A 115 38.84 -38.18 -28.81
N GLN A 116 38.71 -39.50 -28.66
CA GLN A 116 39.64 -40.36 -27.91
C GLN A 116 40.75 -40.91 -28.81
#